data_AF-A0A7L4THG0-F1
#
_entry.id   AF-A0A7L4THG0-F1
#
_cell.length_a   1.000
_cell.length_b   1.000
_cell.length_c   1.000
_cell.angle_alpha   90.00
_cell.angle_beta   90.00
_cell.angle_gamma   90.00
#
_symmetry.space_group_name_H-M   'P 1'
#
loop_
_entity.id
_entity.type
_entity.pdbx_description
1 polymer ?
#
loop_
_entity_poly.entity_id
_entity_poly.type
_entity_poly.pdbx_seq_one_letter_code
_entity_poly.pdbx_strand_id
1 'polypeptide(L)' 'MENIHDLWERALAEMEKKVSKPSYETWLKSTKANDIQNEVITITAPNEFARD' A
#
# COMPACT_ATOMS: atom_id res chain seq x y z
N MET A 1 -18.38 0.71 -7.93
CA MET A 1 -17.40 0.77 -6.82
C MET A 1 -16.05 0.83 -7.48
N GLU A 2 -15.28 1.91 -7.30
CA GLU A 2 -13.86 1.83 -7.64
C GLU A 2 -13.27 0.65 -6.88
N ASN A 3 -12.55 -0.21 -7.60
CA ASN A 3 -11.92 -1.36 -6.99
C ASN A 3 -10.80 -0.83 -6.09
N ILE A 4 -10.97 -0.95 -4.77
CA ILE A 4 -10.00 -0.49 -3.76
C ILE A 4 -8.60 -1.05 -4.00
N HIS A 5 -8.53 -2.24 -4.61
CA HIS A 5 -7.28 -2.83 -5.05
C HIS A 5 -6.60 -1.98 -6.12
N ASP A 6 -7.32 -1.61 -7.19
CA ASP A 6 -6.81 -0.76 -8.27
C ASP A 6 -6.38 0.62 -7.75
N LEU A 7 -7.11 1.19 -6.77
CA LEU A 7 -6.74 2.46 -6.13
C LEU A 7 -5.39 2.33 -5.41
N TRP A 8 -5.20 1.26 -4.64
CA TRP A 8 -3.96 1.03 -3.91
C TRP A 8 -2.78 0.72 -4.85
N GLU A 9 -3.01 -0.04 -5.93
CA GLU A 9 -1.97 -0.29 -6.94
C GLU A 9 -1.51 1.01 -7.62
N ARG A 10 -2.42 1.93 -7.91
CA ARG A 10 -2.07 3.27 -8.43
C ARG A 10 -1.27 4.08 -7.40
N ALA A 11 -1.66 4.03 -6.12
CA ALA A 11 -0.91 4.68 -5.05
C ALA A 11 0.52 4.10 -4.92
N LEU A 12 0.67 2.77 -4.98
CA LEU A 12 1.96 2.09 -4.99
C LEU A 12 2.83 2.51 -6.17
N ALA A 13 2.27 2.57 -7.38
CA ALA A 13 2.98 3.03 -8.57
C ALA A 13 3.48 4.48 -8.46
N GLU A 14 2.71 5.35 -7.81
CA GLU A 14 3.14 6.73 -7.53
C GLU A 14 4.18 6.81 -6.41
N MET A 15 4.10 5.94 -5.41
CA MET A 15 5.10 5.87 -4.32
C MET A 15 6.44 5.31 -4.81
N GLU A 16 6.45 4.33 -5.71
CA GLU A 16 7.68 3.76 -6.31
C GLU A 16 8.56 4.83 -6.97
N LYS A 17 7.95 5.90 -7.51
CA LYS A 17 8.65 7.03 -8.12
C LYS A 17 9.24 8.01 -7.09
N LYS A 18 8.78 7.97 -5.84
CA LYS A 18 9.06 8.98 -4.80
C LYS A 18 10.02 8.48 -3.72
N VAL A 19 10.18 7.16 -3.57
CA VAL A 19 11.08 6.56 -2.58
C VAL A 19 12.22 5.80 -3.26
N SER A 20 13.26 5.46 -2.51
CA SER A 20 14.34 4.63 -3.04
C SER A 20 13.82 3.23 -3.39
N LYS A 21 14.39 2.61 -4.42
CA LYS A 21 14.04 1.23 -4.82
C LYS A 21 14.11 0.23 -3.65
N PRO A 22 15.18 0.20 -2.83
CA PRO A 22 15.21 -0.66 -1.65
C PRO A 22 14.07 -0.38 -0.67
N SER A 23 13.77 0.90 -0.40
CA SER A 23 12.66 1.26 0.51
C SER A 23 11.31 0.79 -0.02
N TYR A 24 11.04 0.96 -1.31
CA TYR A 24 9.79 0.49 -1.91
C TYR A 24 9.66 -1.03 -1.84
N GLU A 25 10.70 -1.74 -2.27
CA GLU A 25 10.71 -3.20 -2.32
C GLU A 25 10.59 -3.83 -0.92
N THR A 26 11.20 -3.23 0.11
CA THR A 26 11.13 -3.75 1.49
C THR A 26 9.82 -3.41 2.19
N TRP A 27 9.30 -2.18 2.05
CA TRP A 27 8.23 -1.68 2.93
C TRP A 27 6.87 -1.57 2.27
N LEU A 28 6.80 -1.32 0.96
CA LEU A 28 5.54 -0.91 0.31
C LEU A 28 5.00 -1.96 -0.65
N LYS A 29 5.87 -2.59 -1.45
CA LYS A 29 5.50 -3.49 -2.55
C LYS A 29 4.59 -4.65 -2.15
N SER A 30 4.72 -5.16 -0.92
CA SER A 30 3.95 -6.31 -0.43
C SER A 30 2.67 -5.92 0.31
N THR A 31 2.36 -4.62 0.43
CA THR A 31 1.15 -4.15 1.11
C THR A 31 -0.08 -4.29 0.22
N LYS A 32 -1.26 -4.48 0.83
CA LYS A 32 -2.52 -4.64 0.10
C LYS A 32 -3.64 -3.85 0.78
N ALA A 33 -4.54 -3.26 0.01
CA ALA A 33 -5.74 -2.70 0.58
C ALA A 33 -6.71 -3.79 1.02
N ASN A 34 -7.22 -3.66 2.25
CA ASN A 34 -8.14 -4.61 2.86
C ASN A 34 -9.59 -4.09 2.82
N ASP A 35 -9.80 -2.84 3.25
CA ASP A 35 -11.14 -2.25 3.31
C ASP A 35 -11.09 -0.72 3.28
N ILE A 36 -12.19 -0.08 2.90
CA ILE A 36 -12.39 1.37 2.94
C ILE A 36 -13.67 1.71 3.68
N GLN A 37 -13.54 2.47 4.77
CA GLN A 37 -14.67 2.92 5.58
C GLN A 37 -14.45 4.36 6.03
N ASN A 38 -15.46 5.21 5.92
CA ASN A 38 -15.41 6.60 6.37
C ASN A 38 -14.15 7.35 5.90
N GLU A 39 -13.82 7.22 4.60
CA GLU A 39 -12.63 7.83 3.98
C GLU A 39 -11.27 7.30 4.50
N VAL A 40 -11.27 6.24 5.31
CA VAL A 40 -10.07 5.55 5.79
C VAL A 40 -9.88 4.25 5.02
N ILE A 41 -8.69 4.09 4.43
CA ILE A 41 -8.26 2.83 3.81
C ILE A 41 -7.42 2.05 4.82
N THR A 42 -7.82 0.82 5.11
CA THR A 42 -7.03 -0.11 5.91
C THR A 42 -6.08 -0.90 5.00
N ILE A 43 -4.79 -0.85 5.31
CA ILE A 43 -3.72 -1.53 4.55
C ILE A 43 -3.15 -2.69 5.36
N THR A 44 -3.02 -3.85 4.72
CA THR A 44 -2.39 -5.03 5.29
C THR A 44 -0.89 -5.03 4.97
N ALA A 45 -0.06 -5.09 6.01
CA ALA A 45 1.37 -5.34 5.92
C ALA A 45 1.67 -6.85 5.96
N PRO A 46 2.81 -7.32 5.41
CA PRO A 46 3.15 -8.75 5.40
C PRO A 46 3.48 -9.34 6.78
N ASN A 47 3.82 -8.51 7.77
CA ASN A 47 4.07 -8.88 9.15
C ASN A 47 4.00 -7.64 10.05
N GLU A 48 4.13 -7.84 11.37
CA GLU A 48 4.12 -6.77 12.38
C GLU A 48 5.26 -5.76 12.21
N PHE A 49 6.46 -6.22 11.83
CA PHE A 49 7.61 -5.33 11.64
C PHE A 49 7.43 -4.37 10.45
N ALA A 50 6.72 -4.78 9.40
CA ALA A 50 6.41 -3.92 8.26
C ALA A 50 5.19 -3.01 8.51
N ARG A 51 4.41 -3.28 9.57
CA ARG A 51 3.27 -2.47 9.98
C ARG A 51 3.71 -1.29 10.86
N ASP A 52 4.63 -1.56 11.79
CA ASP A 52 5.12 -0.62 12.80
C ASP A 52 6.16 0.36 12.25
#